data_AF-A0AAV5F4L8-F1
#
_entry.id   AF-A0AAV5F4L8-F1
#
_cell.length_a   1.000
_cell.length_b   1.000
_cell.length_c   1.000
_cell.angle_alpha   90.00
_cell.angle_beta   90.00
_cell.angle_gamma   90.00
#
_symmetry.space_group_name_H-M   'P 1'
#
loop_
_entity.id
_entity.type
_entity.pdbx_description
1 polymer ?
#
loop_
_entity_poly.entity_id
_entity_poly.type
_entity_poly.pdbx_seq_one_letter_code
_entity_poly.pdbx_strand_id
1 'polypeptide(L)'
;MEWVTVQHLDLRHAGGRRGASARPMQPHAAAFRASQAIVAVAIGTHVVEFDALTGSKIASLDLGARVVRMAYSPTTSHIVIAILEIP
;
A
#
# COMPACT_ATOMS: atom_id res chain seq x y z
N MET A 1 16.28 -19.10 -3.20
CA MET A 1 16.55 -17.66 -3.16
C MET A 1 16.31 -17.20 -1.73
N GLU A 2 17.38 -17.00 -0.98
CA GLU A 2 17.30 -16.38 0.34
C GLU A 2 17.32 -14.86 0.13
N TRP A 3 16.33 -14.15 0.67
CA TRP A 3 16.26 -12.69 0.62
C TRP A 3 17.04 -12.16 1.82
N VAL A 4 18.29 -11.71 1.62
CA VAL A 4 19.18 -11.26 2.70
C VAL A 4 18.85 -9.82 3.16
N THR A 5 18.02 -9.09 2.42
CA THR A 5 17.74 -7.68 2.69
C THR A 5 16.32 -7.47 3.22
N VAL A 6 16.21 -7.08 4.49
CA VAL A 6 14.97 -6.56 5.09
C VAL A 6 15.03 -5.04 5.02
N GLN A 7 14.08 -4.41 4.32
CA GLN A 7 13.92 -2.95 4.30
C GLN A 7 12.59 -2.58 4.93
N HIS A 8 12.63 -1.74 5.96
CA HIS A 8 11.43 -1.24 6.63
C HIS A 8 10.90 -0.04 5.87
N LEU A 9 9.67 -0.13 5.39
CA LEU A 9 8.97 0.97 4.75
C LEU A 9 8.29 1.84 5.82
N ASP A 10 8.67 3.12 5.90
CA ASP A 10 8.04 4.05 6.84
C ASP A 10 6.75 4.65 6.27
N LEU A 11 5.63 4.32 6.91
CA LEU A 11 4.28 4.73 6.50
C LEU A 11 3.73 5.92 7.28
N ARG A 12 4.52 6.52 8.18
CA ARG A 12 4.07 7.65 9.02
C ARG A 12 3.58 8.86 8.21
N HIS A 13 4.05 9.01 6.97
CA HIS A 13 3.69 10.10 6.06
C HIS A 13 2.72 9.68 4.94
N ALA A 14 2.22 8.44 4.99
CA ALA A 14 1.39 7.87 3.93
C ALA A 14 -0.09 8.28 4.05
N GLY A 15 -0.57 8.63 5.26
CA GLY A 15 -1.96 8.98 5.53
C GLY A 15 -2.24 10.48 5.52
N GLY A 16 -3.15 10.92 4.63
CA GLY A 16 -3.62 12.29 4.54
C GLY A 16 -4.77 12.58 5.50
N ARG A 17 -4.48 12.94 6.76
CA ARG A 17 -5.37 13.83 7.54
C ARG A 17 -4.61 14.46 8.71
N ARG A 18 -4.23 15.74 8.55
CA ARG A 18 -3.89 16.60 9.69
C ARG A 18 -5.15 16.74 10.55
N GLY A 19 -5.12 16.22 11.79
CA GLY A 19 -6.00 16.72 12.86
C GLY A 19 -7.08 15.80 13.43
N ALA A 20 -7.16 14.52 13.07
CA ALA A 20 -7.97 13.55 13.83
C ALA A 20 -7.03 12.61 14.57
N SER A 21 -7.25 12.39 15.87
CA SER A 21 -6.42 11.58 16.78
C SER A 21 -5.88 10.30 16.13
N ALA A 22 -4.71 10.41 15.50
CA ALA A 22 -4.26 9.46 14.51
C ALA A 22 -3.48 8.36 15.21
N ARG A 23 -4.19 7.35 15.74
CA ARG A 23 -3.53 6.06 15.95
C ARG A 23 -2.99 5.66 14.57
N PRO A 24 -1.66 5.49 14.39
CA PRO A 24 -1.12 5.12 13.10
C PRO A 24 -1.81 3.84 12.67
N MET A 25 -2.60 3.93 11.61
CA MET A 25 -3.31 2.78 11.08
C MET A 25 -2.26 1.84 10.53
N GLN A 26 -2.22 0.62 11.05
CA GLN A 26 -1.26 -0.35 10.55
C GLN A 26 -1.62 -0.75 9.12
N PRO A 27 -0.62 -0.88 8.23
CA PRO A 27 -0.86 -1.48 6.93
C PRO A 27 -1.46 -2.88 7.13
N HIS A 28 -2.51 -3.19 6.39
CA HIS A 28 -3.30 -4.42 6.59
C HIS A 28 -3.45 -5.26 5.32
N ALA A 29 -3.11 -4.70 4.16
CA ALA A 29 -2.96 -5.44 2.92
C ALA A 29 -1.78 -4.84 2.13
N ALA A 30 -1.10 -5.68 1.35
CA ALA A 30 -0.02 -5.26 0.49
C ALA A 30 0.02 -6.13 -0.78
N ALA A 31 0.52 -5.56 -1.86
CA ALA A 31 0.80 -6.26 -3.09
C ALA A 31 2.17 -5.82 -3.63
N PHE A 32 2.92 -6.76 -4.19
CA PHE A 32 4.24 -6.51 -4.75
C PHE A 32 4.25 -6.82 -6.25
N ARG A 33 4.79 -5.89 -7.04
CA ARG A 33 5.04 -6.06 -8.47
C ARG A 33 6.54 -6.19 -8.71
N ALA A 34 6.98 -7.42 -8.97
CA ALA A 34 8.39 -7.73 -9.15
C ALA A 34 9.02 -7.04 -10.37
N SER A 35 8.29 -6.92 -11.49
CA SER A 35 8.83 -6.38 -12.74
C SER A 35 9.26 -4.91 -12.68
N GLN A 36 8.76 -4.15 -11.71
CA GLN A 36 9.13 -2.74 -11.51
C GLN A 36 9.59 -2.44 -10.08
N ALA A 37 9.74 -3.46 -9.23
CA ALA A 37 10.02 -3.30 -7.81
C ALA A 37 9.08 -2.28 -7.13
N ILE A 38 7.77 -2.41 -7.36
CA ILE A 38 6.75 -1.54 -6.74
C ILE A 38 6.06 -2.32 -5.62
N VAL A 39 5.88 -1.68 -4.46
CA VAL A 39 5.02 -2.19 -3.39
C VAL A 39 3.85 -1.24 -3.19
N ALA A 40 2.63 -1.78 -3.25
CA ALA A 40 1.41 -1.06 -2.88
C ALA A 40 0.97 -1.55 -1.50
N VAL A 41 0.62 -0.63 -0.60
CA VAL A 41 0.14 -0.94 0.74
C VAL A 41 -1.16 -0.21 1.03
N ALA A 42 -2.09 -0.91 1.69
CA ALA A 42 -3.34 -0.32 2.16
C ALA A 42 -3.24 0.14 3.61
N ILE A 43 -3.63 1.39 3.86
CA ILE A 43 -3.65 2.04 5.16
C ILE A 43 -5.01 2.72 5.30
N GLY A 44 -5.91 2.09 6.06
CA GLY A 44 -7.31 2.52 6.11
C GLY A 44 -8.00 2.42 4.76
N THR A 45 -8.47 3.55 4.24
CA THR A 45 -9.09 3.65 2.91
C THR A 45 -8.09 4.00 1.81
N HIS A 46 -6.84 4.29 2.18
CA HIS A 46 -5.83 4.72 1.24
C HIS A 46 -5.01 3.53 0.74
N VAL A 47 -4.65 3.56 -0.53
CA VAL A 47 -3.60 2.74 -1.13
C VAL A 47 -2.45 3.65 -1.48
N VAL A 48 -1.25 3.29 -1.03
CA VAL A 48 -0.03 4.06 -1.28
C VAL A 48 0.98 3.15 -1.96
N GLU A 49 1.52 3.63 -3.08
CA GLU A 49 2.56 2.96 -3.84
C GLU A 49 3.92 3.53 -3.50
N PHE A 50 4.90 2.64 -3.39
CA PHE A 50 6.28 2.97 -3.12
C PHE A 50 7.21 2.25 -4.08
N ASP A 51 8.30 2.92 -4.42
CA ASP A 51 9.47 2.31 -5.02
C ASP A 51 10.13 1.44 -3.94
N ALA A 52 10.19 0.12 -4.17
CA ALA A 52 10.65 -0.82 -3.17
C ALA A 52 12.18 -0.82 -2.98
N LEU A 53 12.94 -0.23 -3.91
CA LEU A 53 14.39 -0.13 -3.83
C LEU A 53 14.82 1.05 -2.95
N THR A 54 14.13 2.18 -3.11
CA THR A 54 14.45 3.44 -2.43
C THR A 54 13.56 3.71 -1.22
N GLY A 55 12.38 3.08 -1.15
CA GLY A 55 11.33 3.40 -0.18
C GLY A 55 10.57 4.68 -0.50
N SER A 56 10.82 5.29 -1.66
CA SER A 56 10.20 6.57 -2.04
C SER A 56 8.72 6.39 -2.38
N LYS A 57 7.86 7.29 -1.90
CA LYS A 57 6.45 7.33 -2.27
C LYS A 57 6.30 7.67 -3.75
N ILE A 58 5.58 6.84 -4.49
CA ILE A 58 5.25 7.06 -5.91
C ILE A 58 3.89 7.76 -6.00
N ALA A 59 2.86 7.15 -5.41
CA ALA A 59 1.47 7.60 -5.54
C ALA A 59 0.65 7.29 -4.29
N SER A 60 -0.50 7.96 -4.17
CA SER A 60 -1.46 7.76 -3.09
C SER A 60 -2.87 7.96 -3.61
N LEU A 61 -3.75 7.00 -3.34
CA LEU A 61 -5.13 6.99 -3.76
C LEU A 61 -6.03 6.74 -2.56
N ASP A 62 -7.06 7.56 -2.37
CA ASP A 62 -8.14 7.28 -1.40
C ASP A 62 -9.28 6.57 -2.11
N LEU A 63 -9.65 5.38 -1.63
CA LEU A 63 -10.73 4.57 -2.19
C LEU A 63 -12.07 4.83 -1.50
N GLY A 64 -12.11 5.60 -0.42
CA GLY A 64 -13.33 5.86 0.37
C GLY A 64 -13.89 4.66 1.13
N ALA A 65 -13.44 3.44 0.83
CA ALA A 65 -13.84 2.19 1.47
C ALA A 65 -12.62 1.42 2.02
N ARG A 66 -12.87 0.53 2.98
CA ARG A 66 -11.80 -0.24 3.61
C ARG A 66 -11.28 -1.30 2.65
N VAL A 67 -9.97 -1.32 2.42
CA VAL A 67 -9.32 -2.38 1.66
C VAL A 67 -9.27 -3.66 2.49
N VAL A 68 -9.43 -4.82 1.85
CA VAL A 68 -9.39 -6.13 2.50
C VAL A 68 -8.33 -7.03 1.87
N ARG A 69 -8.12 -6.92 0.55
CA ARG A 69 -7.10 -7.66 -0.19
C ARG A 69 -6.59 -6.85 -1.37
N MET A 70 -5.35 -7.14 -1.75
CA MET A 70 -4.70 -6.56 -2.92
C MET A 70 -3.85 -7.63 -3.61
N ALA A 71 -3.78 -7.58 -4.93
CA ALA A 71 -2.84 -8.38 -5.72
C ALA A 71 -2.53 -7.66 -7.03
N TYR A 72 -1.25 -7.62 -7.40
CA TYR A 72 -0.90 -7.23 -8.76
C TYR A 72 -1.17 -8.37 -9.73
N SER A 73 -1.60 -8.02 -10.94
CA SER A 73 -1.58 -8.94 -12.07
C SER A 73 -0.16 -9.43 -12.30
N PRO A 74 0.06 -10.74 -12.49
CA PRO A 74 1.40 -11.26 -12.76
C PRO A 74 1.92 -10.86 -14.16
N THR A 75 1.03 -10.46 -15.07
CA THR A 75 1.34 -10.22 -16.48
C THR A 75 1.12 -8.79 -16.94
N THR A 76 0.37 -7.98 -16.18
CA THR A 76 0.04 -6.60 -16.55
C THR A 76 0.33 -5.63 -15.40
N SER A 77 0.21 -4.33 -15.67
CA SER A 77 0.42 -3.27 -14.68
C SER A 77 -0.77 -3.03 -13.74
N HIS A 78 -1.81 -3.85 -13.81
CA HIS A 78 -3.02 -3.64 -13.01
C HIS A 78 -2.90 -4.25 -11.62
N ILE A 79 -3.49 -3.56 -10.65
CA ILE A 79 -3.73 -4.06 -9.31
C ILE A 79 -5.22 -4.37 -9.13
N VAL A 80 -5.52 -5.52 -8.56
CA VAL A 80 -6.86 -5.90 -8.13
C VAL A 80 -6.97 -5.60 -6.65
N ILE A 81 -7.99 -4.83 -6.27
CA ILE A 81 -8.23 -4.39 -4.90
C ILE A 81 -9.64 -4.82 -4.51
N ALA A 82 -9.75 -5.61 -3.44
CA ALA A 82 -11.03 -5.95 -2.84
C ALA A 82 -11.32 -4.96 -1.70
N ILE A 83 -12.46 -4.29 -1.76
CA ILE A 83 -12.93 -3.34 -0.75
C ILE A 83 -14.17 -3.90 -0.03
N LEU A 84 -14.36 -3.47 1.21
CA LEU A 84 -15.58 -3.68 1.99
C LEU A 84 -16.30 -2.34 2.12
N GLU A 85 -17.46 -2.23 1.47
CA GLU A 85 -18.42 -1.15 1.69
C GLU A 85 -19.36 -1.54 2.82
N ILE A 86 -19.54 -0.64 3.79
CA ILE A 86 -20.53 -0.79 4.85
C ILE A 86 -21.62 0.26 4.57
N PRO A 87 -22.89 -0.16 4.41
CA PRO A 87 -24.01 0.75 4.13
C PRO A 87 -24.37 1.66 5.31
#